data_AF-A0A9W8UJ04-F1
#
_entry.id   AF-A0A9W8UJ04-F1
#
_cell.length_a   1.000
_cell.length_b   1.000
_cell.length_c   1.000
_cell.angle_alpha   90.00
_cell.angle_beta   90.00
_cell.angle_gamma   90.00
#
_symmetry.space_group_name_H-M   'P 1'
#
loop_
_entity.id
_entity.type
_entity.pdbx_description
1 polymer ?
#
loop_
_entity_poly.entity_id
_entity_poly.type
_entity_poly.pdbx_seq_one_letter_code
_entity_poly.pdbx_strand_id
1 'polypeptide(L)'
;MPPRVGTRAPLAAADALLLSSSRTAAATNTLQKCAFSTTQCREKSSAARRKMYSWIHSQRGQALANNSGPGTLTGEPDIPFPNNPLFRSEPVVNDQTKRFIYQRATQEGVALKAIAAEMGLDVRRVAAIVRLKEAQKQWTNSGKKLATPYAKAVQGLLPKWGYYAGEKSQTPFEPVNDIHVHRYTMQQLFVPVAESTEFTREDAAAAFYDNMLSVDKRSPQRGLIEMERKNVADKGGASRKTNWRAFQEAERQSEDEFAERLAKEQAAEEAATTRVKSDRYEFRFREMNVDDAGADGRSPKGLGWRYGAPHMDRKRGMIKIPKSVP
;
A
#
# COMPACT_ATOMS: atom_id res chain seq x y z
N MET A 1 -32.66 36.44 26.16
CA MET A 1 -32.46 35.04 25.74
C MET A 1 -32.55 34.15 26.98
N PRO A 2 -33.63 33.35 27.14
CA PRO A 2 -33.87 32.56 28.34
C PRO A 2 -32.99 31.28 28.39
N PRO A 3 -32.71 30.73 29.59
CA PRO A 3 -31.86 29.56 29.75
C PRO A 3 -32.58 28.26 29.34
N ARG A 4 -31.87 27.39 28.61
CA ARG A 4 -32.34 26.06 28.18
C ARG A 4 -32.28 25.08 29.35
N VAL A 5 -33.46 24.62 29.79
CA VAL A 5 -33.65 23.53 30.74
C VAL A 5 -33.27 22.20 30.08
N GLY A 6 -32.38 21.45 30.73
CA GLY A 6 -31.98 20.11 30.32
C GLY A 6 -32.98 19.06 30.81
N THR A 7 -33.52 18.27 29.88
CA THR A 7 -34.32 17.08 30.18
C THR A 7 -33.54 15.82 29.81
N ARG A 8 -33.07 15.10 30.84
CA ARG A 8 -32.57 13.73 30.71
C ARG A 8 -33.77 12.78 30.74
N ALA A 9 -34.01 12.04 29.67
CA ALA A 9 -34.99 10.95 29.62
C ALA A 9 -34.30 9.61 29.95
N PRO A 10 -34.85 8.77 30.85
CA PRO A 10 -34.41 7.38 31.01
C PRO A 10 -35.22 6.46 30.09
N LEU A 11 -34.58 5.92 29.05
CA LEU A 11 -35.15 4.83 28.24
C LEU A 11 -34.77 3.48 28.87
N ALA A 12 -35.58 3.03 29.83
CA ALA A 12 -35.55 1.67 30.36
C ALA A 12 -37.00 1.23 30.60
N ALA A 13 -37.73 0.96 29.51
CA ALA A 13 -39.06 0.35 29.57
C ALA A 13 -39.45 -0.19 28.18
N ALA A 14 -38.95 -1.37 27.81
CA ALA A 14 -39.47 -2.12 26.66
C ALA A 14 -39.27 -3.64 26.77
N ASP A 15 -39.12 -4.20 27.98
CA ASP A 15 -39.01 -5.65 28.22
C ASP A 15 -40.12 -6.12 29.17
N ALA A 16 -41.38 -5.94 28.77
CA ALA A 16 -42.51 -6.42 29.55
C ALA A 16 -43.75 -6.72 28.70
N LEU A 17 -43.60 -7.49 27.62
CA LEU A 17 -44.73 -8.16 26.97
C LEU A 17 -44.25 -9.51 26.45
N LEU A 18 -44.48 -10.58 27.23
CA LEU A 18 -44.80 -11.96 26.81
C LEU A 18 -44.78 -12.92 28.02
N LEU A 19 -45.41 -12.54 29.14
CA LEU A 19 -45.93 -13.52 30.11
C LEU A 19 -47.39 -13.82 29.75
N SER A 20 -47.61 -14.87 28.97
CA SER A 20 -48.84 -15.68 29.07
C SER A 20 -48.64 -16.99 28.30
N SER A 21 -48.29 -18.04 29.03
CA SER A 21 -48.84 -19.40 28.86
C SER A 21 -48.20 -20.29 29.91
N SER A 22 -48.80 -20.28 31.10
CA SER A 22 -48.67 -21.33 32.08
C SER A 22 -49.18 -22.66 31.49
N ARG A 23 -48.27 -23.62 31.30
CA ARG A 23 -48.62 -25.04 31.32
C ARG A 23 -47.65 -25.77 32.23
N THR A 24 -48.18 -26.18 33.37
CA THR A 24 -47.58 -27.13 34.29
C THR A 24 -47.40 -28.47 33.58
N ALA A 25 -46.18 -28.98 33.51
CA ALA A 25 -45.91 -30.38 33.21
C ALA A 25 -44.70 -30.83 34.02
N ALA A 26 -44.90 -31.94 34.74
CA ALA A 26 -44.01 -32.50 35.73
C ALA A 26 -42.61 -32.82 35.19
N ALA A 27 -41.62 -32.70 36.07
CA ALA A 27 -40.25 -33.08 35.82
C ALA A 27 -40.13 -34.58 35.51
N THR A 28 -39.57 -34.91 34.35
CA THR A 28 -38.89 -36.19 34.14
C THR A 28 -37.54 -35.95 33.48
N ASN A 29 -36.52 -36.40 34.19
CA ASN A 29 -35.11 -36.22 33.92
C ASN A 29 -34.72 -37.06 32.70
N THR A 30 -34.47 -36.45 31.56
CA THR A 30 -33.89 -37.12 30.38
C THR A 30 -32.79 -36.29 29.74
N LEU A 31 -31.59 -36.88 29.78
CA LEU A 31 -30.32 -36.51 29.14
C LEU A 31 -30.42 -35.50 27.98
N GLN A 32 -29.98 -34.25 28.23
CA GLN A 32 -29.78 -33.23 27.20
C GLN A 32 -28.60 -33.61 26.30
N LYS A 33 -28.91 -34.32 25.20
CA LYS A 33 -28.05 -34.35 24.01
C LYS A 33 -28.15 -32.98 23.32
N CYS A 34 -27.01 -32.48 22.85
CA CYS A 34 -26.79 -31.20 22.16
C CYS A 34 -28.03 -30.65 21.46
N ALA A 35 -28.50 -29.46 21.88
CA ALA A 35 -29.60 -28.75 21.25
C ALA A 35 -29.23 -28.36 19.81
N PHE A 36 -29.62 -29.20 18.86
CA PHE A 36 -29.67 -28.87 17.44
C PHE A 36 -30.64 -27.69 17.26
N SER A 37 -30.30 -26.73 16.39
CA SER A 37 -31.09 -25.52 16.14
C SER A 37 -32.60 -25.80 16.12
N THR A 38 -33.35 -25.28 17.09
CA THR A 38 -34.81 -25.49 17.24
C THR A 38 -35.64 -24.65 16.28
N THR A 39 -35.00 -23.92 15.35
CA THR A 39 -35.68 -23.23 14.26
C THR A 39 -36.34 -24.25 13.33
N GLN A 40 -37.68 -24.30 13.32
CA GLN A 40 -38.45 -25.12 12.39
C GLN A 40 -37.99 -24.86 10.94
N CYS A 41 -37.69 -25.91 10.20
CA CYS A 41 -37.39 -25.81 8.77
C CYS A 41 -38.62 -25.25 8.05
N ARG A 42 -38.53 -24.02 7.52
CA ARG A 42 -39.63 -23.42 6.75
C ARG A 42 -39.77 -24.15 5.42
N GLU A 43 -40.93 -24.76 5.18
CA GLU A 43 -41.27 -25.47 3.93
C GLU A 43 -41.26 -24.57 2.68
N LYS A 44 -41.49 -23.26 2.86
CA LYS A 44 -41.58 -22.29 1.76
C LYS A 44 -40.48 -21.23 1.87
N SER A 45 -39.91 -20.87 0.72
CA SER A 45 -38.93 -19.79 0.63
C SER A 45 -39.55 -18.45 1.03
N SER A 46 -38.78 -17.62 1.75
CA SER A 46 -39.24 -16.28 2.12
C SER A 46 -39.49 -15.42 0.89
N ALA A 47 -40.37 -14.41 1.00
CA ALA A 47 -40.61 -13.47 -0.09
C ALA A 47 -39.32 -12.75 -0.54
N ALA A 48 -38.44 -12.40 0.40
CA ALA A 48 -37.13 -11.83 0.10
C ALA A 48 -36.25 -12.79 -0.72
N ARG A 49 -36.22 -14.09 -0.36
CA ARG A 49 -35.51 -15.11 -1.12
C ARG A 49 -36.06 -15.21 -2.54
N ARG A 50 -37.38 -15.25 -2.72
CA ARG A 50 -37.99 -15.27 -4.07
C ARG A 50 -37.56 -14.07 -4.93
N LYS A 51 -37.56 -12.85 -4.38
CA LYS A 51 -37.08 -11.64 -5.08
C LYS A 51 -35.59 -11.74 -5.46
N MET A 52 -34.75 -12.20 -4.54
CA MET A 52 -33.32 -12.41 -4.79
C MET A 52 -33.09 -13.42 -5.93
N TYR A 53 -33.76 -14.59 -5.89
CA TYR A 53 -33.64 -15.59 -6.94
C TYR A 53 -34.13 -15.06 -8.29
N SER A 54 -35.23 -14.30 -8.30
CA SER A 54 -35.71 -13.62 -9.51
C SER A 54 -34.65 -12.69 -10.12
N TRP A 55 -33.91 -11.95 -9.29
CA TRP A 55 -32.81 -11.11 -9.78
C TRP A 55 -31.60 -11.92 -10.28
N ILE A 56 -31.18 -12.96 -9.55
CA ILE A 56 -30.06 -13.84 -9.96
C ILE A 56 -30.33 -14.47 -11.33
N HIS A 57 -31.57 -14.88 -11.58
CA HIS A 57 -31.97 -15.50 -12.84
C HIS A 57 -32.38 -14.49 -13.92
N SER A 58 -32.33 -13.19 -13.62
CA SER A 58 -32.52 -12.15 -14.63
C SER A 58 -31.35 -12.09 -15.61
N GLN A 59 -31.56 -11.46 -16.77
CA GLN A 59 -30.50 -11.27 -17.79
C GLN A 59 -29.24 -10.62 -17.21
N ARG A 60 -29.40 -9.61 -16.34
CA ARG A 60 -28.28 -8.92 -15.68
C ARG A 60 -27.53 -9.83 -14.70
N GLY A 61 -28.26 -10.64 -13.93
CA GLY A 61 -27.67 -11.61 -13.00
C GLY A 61 -26.88 -12.70 -13.71
N GLN A 62 -27.43 -13.25 -14.80
CA GLN A 62 -26.77 -14.26 -15.62
C GLN A 62 -25.57 -13.71 -16.39
N ALA A 63 -25.66 -12.46 -16.89
CA ALA A 63 -24.54 -11.78 -17.53
C ALA A 63 -23.36 -11.61 -16.56
N LEU A 64 -23.64 -11.23 -15.31
CA LEU A 64 -22.60 -11.10 -14.27
C LEU A 64 -22.00 -12.46 -13.88
N ALA A 65 -22.83 -13.50 -13.77
CA ALA A 65 -22.38 -14.84 -13.38
C ALA A 65 -21.45 -15.49 -14.42
N ASN A 66 -21.72 -15.25 -15.71
CA ASN A 66 -20.97 -15.86 -16.82
C ASN A 66 -19.91 -14.92 -17.43
N ASN A 67 -19.63 -13.81 -16.75
CA ASN A 67 -18.77 -12.80 -17.30
C ASN A 67 -17.30 -13.27 -17.38
N SER A 68 -16.69 -13.06 -18.55
CA SER A 68 -15.28 -13.37 -18.82
C SER A 68 -14.38 -12.13 -18.87
N GLY A 69 -14.94 -10.95 -18.57
CA GLY A 69 -14.26 -9.66 -18.61
C GLY A 69 -14.41 -8.85 -17.31
N PRO A 70 -13.85 -7.63 -17.27
CA PRO A 70 -14.12 -6.67 -16.20
C PRO A 70 -15.54 -6.17 -16.37
N GLY A 71 -16.50 -6.89 -15.80
CA GLY A 71 -17.88 -6.45 -15.76
C GLY A 71 -18.34 -6.44 -14.32
N THR A 72 -18.83 -5.29 -13.94
CA THR A 72 -19.21 -4.96 -12.58
C THR A 72 -20.71 -4.91 -12.46
N LEU A 73 -21.21 -4.67 -11.25
CA LEU A 73 -22.63 -4.47 -11.03
C LEU A 73 -23.19 -3.26 -11.75
N THR A 74 -22.40 -2.23 -12.06
CA THR A 74 -22.86 -0.99 -12.71
C THR A 74 -23.08 -1.15 -14.20
N GLY A 75 -22.32 -2.06 -14.83
CA GLY A 75 -22.22 -2.18 -16.29
C GLY A 75 -21.00 -1.47 -16.86
N GLU A 76 -20.35 -0.60 -16.07
CA GLU A 76 -19.05 -0.02 -16.42
C GLU A 76 -17.93 -0.97 -15.99
N PRO A 77 -16.87 -1.14 -16.80
CA PRO A 77 -15.85 -2.14 -16.53
C PRO A 77 -15.01 -1.86 -15.27
N ASP A 78 -14.92 -0.59 -14.88
CA ASP A 78 -14.03 -0.11 -13.83
C ASP A 78 -14.76 0.38 -12.57
N ILE A 79 -16.10 0.46 -12.53
CA ILE A 79 -16.83 0.87 -11.31
C ILE A 79 -17.47 -0.34 -10.60
N PRO A 80 -16.77 -0.99 -9.65
CA PRO A 80 -17.28 -2.18 -8.98
C PRO A 80 -18.47 -1.88 -8.06
N PHE A 81 -18.50 -0.70 -7.45
CA PHE A 81 -19.52 -0.33 -6.46
C PHE A 81 -20.37 0.85 -6.97
N PRO A 82 -21.67 0.64 -7.25
CA PRO A 82 -22.54 1.71 -7.76
C PRO A 82 -22.63 2.92 -6.82
N ASN A 83 -22.60 2.68 -5.50
CA ASN A 83 -22.75 3.73 -4.50
C ASN A 83 -21.44 4.48 -4.20
N ASN A 84 -20.30 4.02 -4.73
CA ASN A 84 -19.00 4.68 -4.55
C ASN A 84 -18.28 4.82 -5.90
N PRO A 85 -18.63 5.85 -6.69
CA PRO A 85 -18.03 6.07 -8.01
C PRO A 85 -16.57 6.54 -7.95
N LEU A 86 -16.06 6.95 -6.78
CA LEU A 86 -14.67 7.36 -6.61
C LEU A 86 -13.71 6.17 -6.59
N PHE A 87 -14.18 4.99 -6.19
CA PHE A 87 -13.38 3.77 -6.20
C PHE A 87 -13.51 3.07 -7.55
N ARG A 88 -12.45 3.15 -8.36
CA ARG A 88 -12.34 2.49 -9.65
C ARG A 88 -11.38 1.30 -9.60
N SER A 89 -11.67 0.27 -10.39
CA SER A 89 -10.80 -0.87 -10.64
C SER A 89 -9.74 -0.47 -11.66
N GLU A 90 -8.65 0.09 -11.17
CA GLU A 90 -7.49 0.45 -12.00
C GLU A 90 -6.93 -0.77 -12.77
N PRO A 91 -6.36 -0.56 -13.97
CA PRO A 91 -5.82 -1.65 -14.77
C PRO A 91 -4.62 -2.30 -14.08
N VAL A 92 -4.41 -3.59 -14.37
CA VAL A 92 -3.24 -4.35 -13.86
C VAL A 92 -2.23 -4.60 -14.98
N VAL A 93 -0.94 -4.56 -14.64
CA VAL A 93 0.14 -4.86 -15.59
C VAL A 93 0.00 -6.30 -16.10
N ASN A 94 -0.05 -6.46 -17.43
CA ASN A 94 -0.15 -7.77 -18.07
C ASN A 94 1.13 -8.61 -17.84
N ASP A 95 1.07 -9.93 -18.07
CA ASP A 95 2.23 -10.80 -17.80
C ASP A 95 3.41 -10.55 -18.77
N GLN A 96 3.15 -10.10 -20.00
CA GLN A 96 4.18 -9.81 -20.99
C GLN A 96 5.05 -8.63 -20.56
N THR A 97 4.42 -7.51 -20.17
CA THR A 97 5.10 -6.32 -19.66
C THR A 97 5.83 -6.61 -18.35
N LYS A 98 5.28 -7.47 -17.46
CA LYS A 98 6.02 -7.92 -16.27
C LYS A 98 7.31 -8.65 -16.63
N ARG A 99 7.30 -9.49 -17.66
CA ARG A 99 8.51 -10.17 -18.16
C ARG A 99 9.48 -9.17 -18.77
N PHE A 100 8.98 -8.21 -19.53
CA PHE A 100 9.79 -7.15 -20.14
C PHE A 100 10.50 -6.30 -19.08
N ILE A 101 9.79 -5.83 -18.06
CA ILE A 101 10.36 -5.11 -16.90
C ILE A 101 11.49 -5.93 -16.25
N TYR A 102 11.21 -7.20 -15.97
CA TYR A 102 12.19 -8.09 -15.35
C TYR A 102 13.43 -8.29 -16.21
N GLN A 103 13.26 -8.47 -17.53
CA GLN A 103 14.35 -8.60 -18.49
C GLN A 103 15.25 -7.35 -18.49
N ARG A 104 14.66 -6.16 -18.53
CA ARG A 104 15.42 -4.90 -18.55
C ARG A 104 16.18 -4.64 -17.24
N ALA A 105 15.56 -4.95 -16.11
CA ALA A 105 16.21 -4.79 -14.81
C ALA A 105 17.37 -5.78 -14.59
N THR A 106 17.24 -7.03 -15.07
CA THR A 106 18.21 -8.10 -14.75
C THR A 106 19.22 -8.39 -15.85
N GLN A 107 18.81 -8.39 -17.12
CA GLN A 107 19.68 -8.72 -18.25
C GLN A 107 20.34 -7.48 -18.83
N GLU A 108 19.57 -6.40 -19.02
CA GLU A 108 20.09 -5.15 -19.58
C GLU A 108 20.75 -4.25 -18.51
N GLY A 109 20.49 -4.51 -17.21
CA GLY A 109 21.04 -3.72 -16.11
C GLY A 109 20.55 -2.27 -16.09
N VAL A 110 19.34 -2.01 -16.60
CA VAL A 110 18.77 -0.66 -16.63
C VAL A 110 18.27 -0.29 -15.23
N ALA A 111 18.58 0.93 -14.80
CA ALA A 111 18.15 1.49 -13.52
C ALA A 111 16.61 1.41 -13.35
N LEU A 112 16.14 1.05 -12.15
CA LEU A 112 14.72 0.87 -11.87
C LEU A 112 13.94 2.15 -12.08
N LYS A 113 14.52 3.30 -11.72
CA LYS A 113 13.91 4.61 -11.94
C LYS A 113 13.76 4.96 -13.41
N ALA A 114 14.72 4.57 -14.26
CA ALA A 114 14.64 4.77 -15.69
C ALA A 114 13.54 3.90 -16.32
N ILE A 115 13.41 2.63 -15.89
CA ILE A 115 12.31 1.74 -16.31
C ILE A 115 10.95 2.32 -15.90
N ALA A 116 10.86 2.81 -14.66
CA ALA A 116 9.66 3.45 -14.10
C ALA A 116 9.25 4.69 -14.90
N ALA A 117 10.21 5.57 -15.20
CA ALA A 117 10.01 6.77 -16.00
C ALA A 117 9.55 6.47 -17.43
N GLU A 118 10.12 5.45 -18.07
CA GLU A 118 9.78 5.07 -19.44
C GLU A 118 8.37 4.49 -19.55
N MET A 119 7.97 3.65 -18.59
CA MET A 119 6.70 2.93 -18.63
C MET A 119 5.55 3.66 -17.91
N GLY A 120 5.84 4.77 -17.22
CA GLY A 120 4.83 5.45 -16.40
C GLY A 120 4.40 4.63 -15.19
N LEU A 121 5.35 3.93 -14.54
CA LEU A 121 5.14 3.10 -13.35
C LEU A 121 5.82 3.71 -12.12
N ASP A 122 5.30 3.45 -10.93
CA ASP A 122 6.00 3.74 -9.68
C ASP A 122 7.19 2.79 -9.51
N VAL A 123 8.33 3.33 -9.06
CA VAL A 123 9.56 2.57 -8.73
C VAL A 123 9.26 1.44 -7.75
N ARG A 124 8.37 1.68 -6.78
CA ARG A 124 7.95 0.66 -5.79
C ARG A 124 7.28 -0.54 -6.48
N ARG A 125 6.47 -0.28 -7.50
CA ARG A 125 5.77 -1.32 -8.29
C ARG A 125 6.75 -2.08 -9.17
N VAL A 126 7.66 -1.39 -9.85
CA VAL A 126 8.73 -2.01 -10.65
C VAL A 126 9.56 -2.96 -9.79
N ALA A 127 10.02 -2.52 -8.62
CA ALA A 127 10.76 -3.35 -7.66
C ALA A 127 9.96 -4.58 -7.21
N ALA A 128 8.67 -4.42 -6.91
CA ALA A 128 7.80 -5.54 -6.54
C ALA A 128 7.63 -6.56 -7.69
N ILE A 129 7.47 -6.10 -8.93
CA ILE A 129 7.39 -6.98 -10.11
C ILE A 129 8.67 -7.81 -10.25
N VAL A 130 9.84 -7.17 -10.10
CA VAL A 130 11.14 -7.87 -10.17
C VAL A 130 11.24 -8.94 -9.09
N ARG A 131 10.90 -8.60 -7.83
CA ARG A 131 10.91 -9.56 -6.70
C ARG A 131 9.98 -10.75 -6.93
N LEU A 132 8.74 -10.49 -7.39
CA LEU A 132 7.77 -11.55 -7.66
C LEU A 132 8.18 -12.44 -8.85
N LYS A 133 8.83 -11.87 -9.87
CA LYS A 133 9.38 -12.65 -10.99
C LYS A 133 10.56 -13.50 -10.57
N GLU A 134 11.42 -13.02 -9.68
CA GLU A 134 12.50 -13.83 -9.11
C GLU A 134 11.94 -15.00 -8.29
N ALA A 135 10.91 -14.76 -7.46
CA ALA A 135 10.23 -15.81 -6.72
C ALA A 135 9.56 -16.84 -7.66
N GLN A 136 8.92 -16.39 -8.75
CA GLN A 136 8.36 -17.28 -9.78
C GLN A 136 9.44 -18.15 -10.42
N LYS A 137 10.60 -17.58 -10.75
CA LYS A 137 11.76 -18.30 -11.29
C LYS A 137 12.27 -19.35 -10.31
N GLN A 138 12.43 -18.99 -9.03
CA GLN A 138 12.81 -19.93 -7.97
C GLN A 138 11.84 -21.10 -7.86
N TRP A 139 10.52 -20.84 -7.89
CA TRP A 139 9.52 -21.91 -7.83
C TRP A 139 9.58 -22.85 -9.03
N THR A 140 9.80 -22.28 -10.21
CA THR A 140 9.97 -23.05 -11.46
C THR A 140 11.22 -23.91 -11.38
N ASN A 141 12.33 -23.36 -10.89
CA ASN A 141 13.59 -24.10 -10.66
C ASN A 141 13.43 -25.21 -9.61
N SER A 142 12.62 -25.00 -8.58
CA SER A 142 12.27 -26.03 -7.58
C SER A 142 11.24 -27.04 -8.08
N GLY A 143 10.79 -26.97 -9.34
CA GLY A 143 9.79 -27.88 -9.91
C GLY A 143 8.37 -27.71 -9.36
N LYS A 144 8.06 -26.59 -8.68
CA LYS A 144 6.73 -26.34 -8.13
C LYS A 144 5.75 -26.00 -9.26
N LYS A 145 4.57 -26.64 -9.24
CA LYS A 145 3.51 -26.36 -10.21
C LYS A 145 2.89 -24.99 -9.99
N LEU A 146 2.97 -24.12 -11.00
CA LEU A 146 2.35 -22.80 -10.97
C LEU A 146 0.83 -22.88 -11.16
N ALA A 147 0.09 -22.00 -10.47
CA ALA A 147 -1.37 -21.90 -10.56
C ALA A 147 -1.82 -21.16 -11.84
N THR A 148 -1.39 -21.62 -13.01
CA THR A 148 -1.64 -20.96 -14.29
C THR A 148 -3.10 -20.87 -14.71
N PRO A 149 -3.98 -21.88 -14.49
CA PRO A 149 -5.39 -21.77 -14.87
C PRO A 149 -6.10 -20.70 -14.04
N TYR A 150 -5.81 -20.67 -12.74
CA TYR A 150 -6.32 -19.66 -11.82
C TYR A 150 -5.85 -18.25 -12.22
N ALA A 151 -4.56 -18.06 -12.47
CA ALA A 151 -4.01 -16.77 -12.86
C ALA A 151 -4.64 -16.25 -14.17
N LYS A 152 -4.82 -17.12 -15.17
CA LYS A 152 -5.48 -16.76 -16.44
C LYS A 152 -6.93 -16.35 -16.24
N ALA A 153 -7.69 -17.09 -15.43
CA ALA A 153 -9.08 -16.77 -15.13
C ALA A 153 -9.20 -15.41 -14.43
N VAL A 154 -8.42 -15.16 -13.38
CA VAL A 154 -8.44 -13.89 -12.64
C VAL A 154 -7.99 -12.71 -13.50
N GLN A 155 -6.96 -12.89 -14.34
CA GLN A 155 -6.53 -11.85 -15.28
C GLN A 155 -7.54 -11.57 -16.41
N GLY A 156 -8.49 -12.48 -16.66
CA GLY A 156 -9.63 -12.23 -17.55
C GLY A 156 -10.63 -11.26 -16.94
N LEU A 157 -10.80 -11.30 -15.62
CA LEU A 157 -11.78 -10.50 -14.87
C LEU A 157 -11.34 -9.05 -14.63
N LEU A 158 -10.06 -8.72 -14.84
CA LEU A 158 -9.50 -7.41 -14.52
C LEU A 158 -9.15 -6.63 -15.79
N PRO A 159 -9.30 -5.29 -15.79
CA PRO A 159 -8.74 -4.47 -16.84
C PRO A 159 -7.22 -4.61 -16.83
N LYS A 160 -6.60 -4.66 -18.01
CA LYS A 160 -5.17 -4.89 -18.16
C LYS A 160 -4.52 -3.74 -18.90
N TRP A 161 -3.31 -3.42 -18.48
CA TRP A 161 -2.44 -2.48 -19.16
C TRP A 161 -1.19 -3.21 -19.67
N GLY A 162 -0.75 -2.84 -20.87
CA GLY A 162 0.42 -3.40 -21.52
C GLY A 162 1.28 -2.29 -22.10
N TYR A 163 2.58 -2.41 -21.91
CA TYR A 163 3.58 -1.57 -22.54
C TYR A 163 4.07 -2.20 -23.83
N TYR A 164 3.97 -1.45 -24.94
CA TYR A 164 4.48 -1.84 -26.25
C TYR A 164 5.57 -0.86 -26.69
N ALA A 165 6.79 -1.35 -26.78
CA ALA A 165 7.94 -0.54 -27.18
C ALA A 165 7.76 0.03 -28.60
N GLY A 166 8.01 1.33 -28.76
CA GLY A 166 7.92 2.02 -30.06
C GLY A 166 6.57 2.67 -30.35
N GLU A 167 5.55 2.42 -29.53
CA GLU A 167 4.27 3.14 -29.63
C GLU A 167 4.43 4.57 -29.07
N LYS A 168 4.11 5.57 -29.90
CA LYS A 168 4.39 7.00 -29.61
C LYS A 168 3.52 7.59 -28.51
N SER A 169 2.35 7.01 -28.24
CA SER A 169 1.36 7.55 -27.30
C SER A 169 0.85 6.43 -26.39
N GLN A 170 1.70 6.02 -25.45
CA GLN A 170 1.30 5.12 -24.36
C GLN A 170 0.69 5.96 -23.23
N THR A 171 -0.52 5.59 -22.79
CA THR A 171 -1.06 6.15 -21.55
C THR A 171 -0.22 5.65 -20.38
N PRO A 172 0.30 6.53 -19.49
CA PRO A 172 1.04 6.10 -18.32
C PRO A 172 0.16 5.18 -17.46
N PHE A 173 0.78 4.17 -16.85
CA PHE A 173 0.04 3.21 -16.00
C PHE A 173 -0.49 3.88 -14.73
N GLU A 174 0.33 4.68 -14.07
CA GLU A 174 -0.02 5.41 -12.84
C GLU A 174 0.73 6.75 -12.79
N PRO A 175 0.28 7.73 -11.97
CA PRO A 175 1.00 8.99 -11.79
C PRO A 175 2.35 8.76 -11.07
N VAL A 176 3.44 8.81 -11.83
CA VAL A 176 4.80 8.55 -11.32
C VAL A 176 5.31 9.64 -10.37
N ASN A 177 4.80 10.87 -10.52
CA ASN A 177 5.26 12.05 -9.77
C ASN A 177 4.37 12.38 -8.56
N ASP A 178 3.61 11.41 -8.06
CA ASP A 178 2.80 11.62 -6.86
C ASP A 178 3.67 11.81 -5.62
N ILE A 179 3.39 12.89 -4.88
CA ILE A 179 4.15 13.30 -3.69
C ILE A 179 3.23 13.22 -2.48
N HIS A 180 3.77 12.69 -1.38
CA HIS A 180 3.05 12.66 -0.10
C HIS A 180 2.69 14.08 0.37
N VAL A 181 1.45 14.31 0.78
CA VAL A 181 1.05 15.58 1.39
C VAL A 181 1.56 15.61 2.84
N HIS A 182 2.55 16.46 3.11
CA HIS A 182 3.13 16.59 4.44
C HIS A 182 2.21 17.40 5.37
N ARG A 183 2.17 17.08 6.66
CA ARG A 183 1.28 17.79 7.61
C ARG A 183 1.53 19.30 7.63
N TYR A 184 2.78 19.73 7.58
CA TYR A 184 3.12 21.17 7.58
C TYR A 184 2.60 21.92 6.35
N THR A 185 2.44 21.25 5.20
CA THR A 185 1.94 21.87 3.97
C THR A 185 0.40 21.92 3.91
N MET A 186 -0.30 21.43 4.94
CA MET A 186 -1.77 21.46 4.99
C MET A 186 -2.31 22.77 5.60
N GLN A 187 -1.43 23.68 6.03
CA GLN A 187 -1.82 24.97 6.59
C GLN A 187 -2.19 25.95 5.48
N GLN A 188 -3.18 26.79 5.75
CA GLN A 188 -3.50 27.92 4.88
C GLN A 188 -2.67 29.12 5.33
N LEU A 189 -1.70 29.52 4.51
CA LEU A 189 -0.79 30.64 4.81
C LEU A 189 -0.91 31.73 3.76
N PHE A 190 -0.93 32.98 4.22
CA PHE A 190 -0.84 34.18 3.39
C PHE A 190 0.36 34.98 3.86
N VAL A 191 1.50 34.78 3.20
CA VAL A 191 2.78 35.40 3.59
C VAL A 191 2.85 36.79 2.97
N PRO A 192 2.94 37.87 3.76
CA PRO A 192 3.18 39.19 3.22
C PRO A 192 4.62 39.27 2.68
N VAL A 193 4.76 39.54 1.40
CA VAL A 193 6.03 39.74 0.71
C VAL A 193 6.05 41.12 0.05
N ALA A 194 7.24 41.64 -0.26
CA ALA A 194 7.32 42.89 -1.01
C ALA A 194 6.71 42.71 -2.42
N GLU A 195 6.17 43.80 -2.96
CA GLU A 195 5.46 43.80 -4.25
C GLU A 195 6.33 43.35 -5.44
N SER A 196 7.65 43.52 -5.34
CA SER A 196 8.61 43.15 -6.37
C SER A 196 9.33 41.82 -6.10
N THR A 197 8.96 41.08 -5.05
CA THR A 197 9.63 39.83 -4.70
C THR A 197 9.14 38.67 -5.58
N GLU A 198 10.09 37.96 -6.21
CA GLU A 198 9.79 36.70 -6.89
C GLU A 198 9.65 35.57 -5.85
N PHE A 199 8.42 35.12 -5.60
CA PHE A 199 8.15 34.07 -4.63
C PHE A 199 8.20 32.68 -5.28
N THR A 200 9.25 31.91 -4.99
CA THR A 200 9.51 30.60 -5.62
C THR A 200 8.96 29.41 -4.82
N ARG A 201 9.06 28.20 -5.38
CA ARG A 201 8.67 26.95 -4.67
C ARG A 201 9.56 26.64 -3.48
N GLU A 202 10.82 27.09 -3.50
CA GLU A 202 11.73 26.93 -2.36
C GLU A 202 11.33 27.91 -1.24
N ASP A 203 10.98 29.15 -1.58
CA ASP A 203 10.47 30.14 -0.61
C ASP A 203 9.13 29.69 -0.01
N ALA A 204 8.25 29.13 -0.84
CA ALA A 204 7.00 28.54 -0.37
C ALA A 204 7.24 27.37 0.60
N ALA A 205 8.25 26.52 0.34
CA ALA A 205 8.60 25.42 1.25
C ALA A 205 9.13 25.97 2.58
N ALA A 206 10.06 26.92 2.54
CA ALA A 206 10.60 27.58 3.73
C ALA A 206 9.51 28.29 4.55
N ALA A 207 8.52 28.89 3.88
CA ALA A 207 7.37 29.51 4.54
C ALA A 207 6.50 28.52 5.33
N PHE A 208 6.42 27.25 4.91
CA PHE A 208 5.71 26.21 5.67
C PHE A 208 6.51 25.71 6.87
N TYR A 209 7.83 25.47 6.69
CA TYR A 209 8.74 25.02 7.75
C TYR A 209 10.20 25.17 7.31
N ASP A 210 11.10 25.52 8.23
CA ASP A 210 12.52 25.83 7.93
C ASP A 210 13.25 24.73 7.16
N ASN A 211 13.03 23.46 7.52
CA ASN A 211 13.67 22.31 6.88
C ASN A 211 12.77 21.62 5.83
N MET A 212 11.74 22.30 5.33
CA MET A 212 10.86 21.72 4.32
C MET A 212 11.53 21.74 2.95
N LEU A 213 11.62 20.58 2.32
CA LEU A 213 12.07 20.47 0.95
C LEU A 213 10.97 20.93 -0.02
N SER A 214 11.35 21.59 -1.11
CA SER A 214 10.44 21.91 -2.21
C SER A 214 9.86 20.66 -2.86
N VAL A 215 8.75 20.85 -3.59
CA VAL A 215 8.08 19.78 -4.35
C VAL A 215 9.07 19.08 -5.29
N ASP A 216 9.93 19.85 -5.97
CA ASP A 216 10.92 19.35 -6.91
C ASP A 216 11.93 18.41 -6.24
N LYS A 217 12.36 18.73 -5.02
CA LYS A 217 13.30 17.91 -4.24
C LYS A 217 12.65 16.67 -3.61
N ARG A 218 11.33 16.69 -3.44
CA ARG A 218 10.53 15.60 -2.83
C ARG A 218 9.97 14.62 -3.84
N SER A 219 10.00 14.96 -5.13
CA SER A 219 9.58 14.06 -6.20
C SER A 219 10.37 12.74 -6.16
N PRO A 220 9.72 11.57 -6.32
CA PRO A 220 10.43 10.29 -6.46
C PRO A 220 11.39 10.25 -7.66
N GLN A 221 11.08 10.99 -8.73
CA GLN A 221 11.82 11.03 -9.99
C GLN A 221 12.41 12.42 -10.22
N ARG A 222 13.44 12.78 -9.45
CA ARG A 222 14.10 14.10 -9.55
C ARG A 222 14.85 14.28 -10.87
N GLY A 223 15.50 13.22 -11.38
CA GLY A 223 16.23 13.27 -12.64
C GLY A 223 15.36 13.60 -13.85
N LEU A 224 14.06 13.25 -13.83
CA LEU A 224 13.12 13.66 -14.87
C LEU A 224 12.91 15.18 -14.92
N ILE A 225 12.88 15.83 -13.76
CA ILE A 225 12.74 17.29 -13.67
C ILE A 225 13.98 17.96 -14.26
N GLU A 226 15.17 17.47 -13.92
CA GLU A 226 16.44 17.99 -14.44
C GLU A 226 16.57 17.78 -15.95
N MET A 227 16.19 16.60 -16.44
CA MET A 227 16.13 16.31 -17.88
C MET A 227 15.17 17.26 -18.59
N GLU A 228 13.98 17.49 -18.05
CA GLU A 228 13.01 18.37 -18.70
C GLU A 228 13.43 19.84 -18.67
N ARG A 229 14.11 20.29 -17.59
CA ARG A 229 14.74 21.62 -17.56
C ARG A 229 15.77 21.78 -18.68
N LYS A 230 16.59 20.76 -18.95
CA LYS A 230 17.53 20.75 -20.09
C LYS A 230 16.80 20.78 -21.43
N ASN A 231 15.74 19.98 -21.59
CA ASN A 231 14.93 19.98 -22.82
C ASN A 231 14.31 21.35 -23.12
N VAL A 232 13.85 22.08 -22.09
CA VAL A 232 13.28 23.42 -22.25
C VAL A 232 14.36 24.46 -22.57
N ALA A 233 15.55 24.34 -21.98
CA ALA A 233 16.68 25.22 -22.30
C ALA A 233 17.18 25.03 -23.74
N ASP A 234 17.16 23.79 -24.24
CA ASP A 234 17.57 23.40 -25.59
C ASP A 234 16.48 23.75 -26.63
N LYS A 235 16.36 25.04 -26.98
CA LYS A 235 15.34 25.57 -27.92
C LYS A 235 15.33 24.91 -29.32
N GLY A 236 16.38 24.17 -29.69
CA GLY A 236 16.53 23.52 -31.00
C GLY A 236 16.01 22.07 -31.10
N GLY A 237 15.50 21.46 -30.01
CA GLY A 237 14.82 20.15 -30.03
C GLY A 237 15.65 18.91 -30.40
N ALA A 238 16.85 19.07 -30.97
CA ALA A 238 17.71 17.97 -31.42
C ALA A 238 18.30 17.11 -30.26
N SER A 239 18.21 17.58 -29.01
CA SER A 239 18.90 17.00 -27.84
C SER A 239 18.04 16.04 -26.97
N ARG A 240 16.77 15.77 -27.31
CA ARG A 240 15.91 14.97 -26.39
C ARG A 240 16.44 13.55 -26.15
N LYS A 241 17.00 12.91 -27.19
CA LYS A 241 17.58 11.56 -27.09
C LYS A 241 18.88 11.54 -26.30
N THR A 242 19.70 12.58 -26.42
CA THR A 242 20.95 12.73 -25.65
C THR A 242 20.64 13.03 -24.19
N ASN A 243 19.68 13.91 -23.91
CA ASN A 243 19.21 14.20 -22.56
C ASN A 243 18.60 12.97 -21.89
N TRP A 244 17.86 12.13 -22.63
CA TRP A 244 17.35 10.86 -22.13
C TRP A 244 18.46 9.86 -21.77
N ARG A 245 19.49 9.73 -22.61
CA ARG A 245 20.65 8.88 -22.29
C ARG A 245 21.40 9.38 -21.07
N ALA A 246 21.63 10.68 -20.98
CA ALA A 246 22.26 11.30 -19.82
C ALA A 246 21.43 11.07 -18.54
N PHE A 247 20.10 11.11 -18.63
CA PHE A 247 19.21 10.75 -17.52
C PHE A 247 19.38 9.28 -17.11
N GLN A 248 19.39 8.34 -18.07
CA GLN A 248 19.60 6.92 -17.77
C GLN A 248 20.96 6.66 -17.10
N GLU A 249 22.03 7.31 -17.58
CA GLU A 249 23.37 7.19 -17.01
C GLU A 249 23.44 7.78 -15.60
N ALA A 250 22.83 8.95 -15.37
CA ALA A 250 22.79 9.60 -14.06
C ALA A 250 22.00 8.77 -13.04
N GLU A 251 20.85 8.20 -13.42
CA GLU A 251 20.09 7.33 -12.52
C GLU A 251 20.85 6.04 -12.21
N ARG A 252 21.56 5.46 -13.19
CA ARG A 252 22.44 4.30 -12.95
C ARG A 252 23.54 4.63 -11.93
N GLN A 253 24.23 5.76 -12.09
CA GLN A 253 25.23 6.22 -11.12
C GLN A 253 24.62 6.41 -9.73
N SER A 254 23.41 6.98 -9.64
CA SER A 254 22.73 7.15 -8.36
C SER A 254 22.38 5.83 -7.66
N GLU A 255 22.04 4.79 -8.45
CA GLU A 255 21.78 3.45 -7.92
C GLU A 255 23.07 2.76 -7.47
N ASP A 256 24.17 2.93 -8.23
CA ASP A 256 25.50 2.43 -7.85
C ASP A 256 26.00 3.08 -6.55
N GLU A 257 25.90 4.41 -6.43
CA GLU A 257 26.24 5.14 -5.20
C GLU A 257 25.39 4.70 -4.00
N PHE A 258 24.09 4.43 -4.23
CA PHE A 258 23.20 3.93 -3.20
C PHE A 258 23.58 2.50 -2.79
N ALA A 259 23.92 1.63 -3.75
CA ALA A 259 24.39 0.28 -3.48
C ALA A 259 25.71 0.28 -2.71
N GLU A 260 26.66 1.15 -3.06
CA GLU A 260 27.90 1.33 -2.31
C GLU A 260 27.65 1.79 -0.88
N ARG A 261 26.73 2.75 -0.68
CA ARG A 261 26.38 3.23 0.66
C ARG A 261 25.79 2.11 1.51
N LEU A 262 24.87 1.33 0.95
CA LEU A 262 24.25 0.19 1.61
C LEU A 262 25.29 -0.91 1.94
N ALA A 263 26.22 -1.18 1.02
CA ALA A 263 27.32 -2.12 1.27
C ALA A 263 28.27 -1.63 2.37
N LYS A 264 28.58 -0.32 2.41
CA LYS A 264 29.39 0.30 3.47
C LYS A 264 28.68 0.24 4.82
N GLU A 265 27.37 0.51 4.86
CA GLU A 265 26.55 0.38 6.06
C GLU A 265 26.55 -1.06 6.58
N GLN A 266 26.31 -2.05 5.70
CA GLN A 266 26.36 -3.47 6.07
C GLN A 266 27.74 -3.89 6.57
N ALA A 267 28.81 -3.50 5.88
CA ALA A 267 30.17 -3.79 6.29
C ALA A 267 30.52 -3.15 7.64
N ALA A 268 30.04 -1.93 7.91
CA ALA A 268 30.20 -1.27 9.20
C ALA A 268 29.44 -2.00 10.32
N GLU A 269 28.22 -2.46 10.05
CA GLU A 269 27.45 -3.27 11.01
C GLU A 269 28.12 -4.63 11.30
N GLU A 270 28.67 -5.28 10.28
CA GLU A 270 29.42 -6.53 10.44
C GLU A 270 30.73 -6.31 11.19
N ALA A 271 31.47 -5.23 10.90
CA ALA A 271 32.72 -4.89 11.59
C ALA A 271 32.48 -4.58 13.08
N ALA A 272 31.35 -3.96 13.42
CA ALA A 272 30.95 -3.72 14.81
C ALA A 272 30.48 -4.99 15.54
N THR A 273 30.26 -6.10 14.82
CA THR A 273 29.73 -7.35 15.38
C THR A 273 30.80 -8.43 15.45
N THR A 274 31.30 -8.73 16.65
CA THR A 274 32.22 -9.84 16.88
C THR A 274 31.45 -11.17 16.97
N ARG A 275 31.84 -12.14 16.13
CA ARG A 275 31.20 -13.47 16.05
C ARG A 275 32.08 -14.51 16.73
N VAL A 276 31.61 -15.04 17.87
CA VAL A 276 32.30 -16.10 18.63
C VAL A 276 31.53 -17.40 18.46
N LYS A 277 32.11 -18.34 17.70
CA LYS A 277 31.52 -19.66 17.48
C LYS A 277 31.77 -20.56 18.68
N SER A 278 30.70 -21.19 19.17
CA SER A 278 30.74 -22.27 20.16
C SER A 278 30.30 -23.59 19.51
N ASP A 279 30.20 -24.65 20.31
CA ASP A 279 29.74 -25.97 19.84
C ASP A 279 28.31 -25.95 19.27
N ARG A 280 27.36 -25.26 19.94
CA ARG A 280 25.94 -25.25 19.55
C ARG A 280 25.44 -23.95 18.91
N TYR A 281 26.05 -22.82 19.26
CA TYR A 281 25.55 -21.50 18.89
C TYR A 281 26.68 -20.59 18.42
N GLU A 282 26.31 -19.55 17.66
CA GLU A 282 27.18 -18.42 17.36
C GLU A 282 26.74 -17.24 18.23
N PHE A 283 27.61 -16.80 19.13
CA PHE A 283 27.39 -15.58 19.90
C PHE A 283 27.81 -14.38 19.05
N ARG A 284 26.91 -13.42 18.88
CA ARG A 284 27.14 -12.18 18.13
C ARG A 284 27.13 -11.01 19.10
N PHE A 285 28.30 -10.49 19.43
CA PHE A 285 28.43 -9.32 20.30
C PHE A 285 28.59 -8.08 19.42
N ARG A 286 27.57 -7.23 19.42
CA ARG A 286 27.60 -5.95 18.71
C ARG A 286 28.04 -4.87 19.69
N GLU A 287 29.14 -4.19 19.39
CA GLU A 287 29.59 -3.04 20.15
C GLU A 287 28.65 -1.86 19.91
N MET A 288 28.32 -1.14 20.99
CA MET A 288 27.34 -0.06 20.97
C MET A 288 27.76 1.02 21.95
N ASN A 289 27.40 2.28 21.65
CA ASN A 289 27.73 3.41 22.50
C ASN A 289 26.74 3.53 23.67
N VAL A 290 27.26 3.66 24.89
CA VAL A 290 26.45 3.86 26.11
C VAL A 290 25.92 5.30 26.20
N ASP A 291 26.68 6.27 25.68
CA ASP A 291 26.34 7.69 25.76
C ASP A 291 25.14 8.09 24.88
N ASP A 292 24.69 7.19 23.99
CA ASP A 292 23.50 7.37 23.15
C ASP A 292 22.19 7.43 23.96
N ALA A 293 22.24 7.16 25.27
CA ALA A 293 21.14 7.34 26.22
C ALA A 293 20.74 8.82 26.42
N GLY A 294 21.62 9.77 26.09
CA GLY A 294 21.42 11.21 26.25
C GLY A 294 21.61 11.69 27.70
N ALA A 295 21.68 13.01 27.89
CA ALA A 295 21.99 13.63 29.19
C ALA A 295 21.02 13.21 30.32
N ASP A 296 19.73 13.10 30.01
CA ASP A 296 18.69 12.72 30.98
C ASP A 296 18.43 11.19 31.02
N GLY A 297 19.20 10.39 30.28
CA GLY A 297 18.97 8.95 30.09
C GLY A 297 17.72 8.59 29.27
N ARG A 298 17.09 9.56 28.61
CA ARG A 298 15.82 9.44 27.88
C ARG A 298 15.98 9.67 26.38
N SER A 299 16.61 8.73 25.67
CA SER A 299 16.78 8.77 24.21
C SER A 299 16.16 7.55 23.52
N PRO A 300 15.39 7.67 22.41
CA PRO A 300 14.90 6.53 21.64
C PRO A 300 16.00 5.56 21.15
N LYS A 301 17.24 6.04 21.02
CA LYS A 301 18.40 5.26 20.61
C LYS A 301 19.08 4.52 21.78
N GLY A 302 18.79 4.90 23.02
CA GLY A 302 19.37 4.27 24.20
C GLY A 302 19.01 2.78 24.29
N LEU A 303 20.02 1.94 24.49
CA LEU A 303 19.91 0.48 24.56
C LEU A 303 19.69 -0.01 25.99
N GLY A 304 19.03 -1.17 26.12
CA GLY A 304 18.74 -1.81 27.40
C GLY A 304 17.29 -1.65 27.88
N TRP A 305 16.94 -2.37 28.95
CA TRP A 305 15.62 -2.26 29.57
C TRP A 305 15.57 -1.05 30.49
N ARG A 306 14.64 -0.13 30.26
CA ARG A 306 14.53 1.12 31.04
C ARG A 306 14.03 0.88 32.46
N TYR A 307 14.68 1.52 33.44
CA TYR A 307 14.24 1.56 34.83
C TYR A 307 13.12 2.59 35.06
N GLY A 308 12.29 2.38 36.09
CA GLY A 308 11.19 3.28 36.44
C GLY A 308 10.01 3.27 35.47
N ALA A 309 9.92 2.28 34.57
CA ALA A 309 8.83 2.11 33.61
C ALA A 309 8.02 0.84 33.92
N PRO A 310 6.78 0.95 34.45
CA PRO A 310 5.94 -0.22 34.72
C PRO A 310 5.49 -0.89 33.42
N HIS A 311 5.15 -2.18 33.50
CA HIS A 311 4.60 -2.92 32.36
C HIS A 311 3.30 -2.28 31.86
N MET A 312 3.24 -2.06 30.55
CA MET A 312 2.08 -1.43 29.89
C MET A 312 1.01 -2.45 29.47
N ASP A 313 1.09 -3.70 29.95
CA ASP A 313 0.28 -4.82 29.44
C ASP A 313 -1.23 -4.67 29.64
N ARG A 314 -1.62 -3.89 30.67
CA ARG A 314 -3.01 -3.57 31.02
C ARG A 314 -3.55 -2.34 30.29
N LYS A 315 -2.69 -1.60 29.57
CA LYS A 315 -3.09 -0.41 28.83
C LYS A 315 -3.85 -0.81 27.57
N ARG A 316 -5.02 -0.21 27.35
CA ARG A 316 -5.84 -0.45 26.16
C ARG A 316 -5.09 0.01 24.91
N GLY A 317 -5.14 -0.79 23.85
CA GLY A 317 -4.50 -0.46 22.56
C GLY A 317 -3.02 -0.83 22.45
N MET A 318 -2.46 -1.58 23.42
CA MET A 318 -1.08 -2.05 23.30
C MET A 318 -0.91 -3.16 22.27
N ILE A 319 0.05 -2.96 21.36
CA ILE A 319 0.40 -3.91 20.31
C ILE A 319 1.30 -5.00 20.89
N LYS A 320 0.81 -6.24 20.92
CA LYS A 320 1.52 -7.45 21.38
C LYS A 320 1.89 -8.40 20.22
N ILE A 321 1.82 -7.89 19.00
CA ILE A 321 2.06 -8.61 17.74
C ILE A 321 3.36 -8.05 17.14
N PRO A 322 4.20 -8.87 16.48
CA PRO A 322 5.40 -8.38 15.80
C PRO A 322 5.06 -7.28 14.79
N LYS A 323 5.73 -6.13 14.90
CA LYS A 323 5.54 -4.98 13.99
C LYS A 323 6.41 -5.02 12.74
N SER A 324 7.47 -5.83 12.76
CA SER A 324 8.41 -6.00 11.66
C SER A 324 8.75 -7.48 11.54
N VAL A 325 8.73 -7.98 10.31
CA VAL A 325 9.23 -9.32 9.95
C VAL A 325 10.43 -9.07 9.03
N PRO A 326 11.66 -9.27 9.53
CA PRO A 326 12.88 -8.96 8.79
C PRO A 326 13.12 -9.88 7.59
#